data_AF-A0A2V6KQ00-F1
#
_entry.id   AF-A0A2V6KQ00-F1
#
_cell.length_a   1.000
_cell.length_b   1.000
_cell.length_c   1.000
_cell.angle_alpha   90.00
_cell.angle_beta   90.00
_cell.angle_gamma   90.00
#
_symmetry.space_group_name_H-M   'P 1'
#
loop_
_entity.id
_entity.type
_entity.pdbx_description
1 polymer ?
#
loop_
_entity_poly.entity_id
_entity_poly.type
_entity_poly.pdbx_seq_one_letter_code
_entity_poly.pdbx_strand_id
1 'polypeptide(L)'
;ILCAQHGKIGYIDEILGVYRIHSGGLWSRLDAIQKLEGLIAFYETMNANLDFRFNDIVEPLVSARRKELAVVRALVETAQRILPAGAGVIIMSKAHEDQLPLKGHQVWAFPDRSPKQTQQHFASGASGSAEAPWIGGASVYEFCLYGGAAQDNLLASVTVRQNGIAFDSPPPEREPSKNGAFIRAWPNPVPAGTKPGKTTINWSTGDGSKGVIRVLMKSHRIQYPPDGGEAIEQLETLRAKGGEFLLIRRELVSWLEDYKGLKEHLDRQYRIIQDDEVCRIYDLRGTN
;
A
#
# COMPACT_ATOMS: atom_id res chain seq x y z
N ILE A 1 11.29 27.51 5.80
CA ILE A 1 10.76 28.90 5.72
C ILE A 1 10.71 29.53 7.11
N LEU A 2 10.02 28.95 8.10
CA LEU A 2 9.99 29.47 9.47
C LEU A 2 11.41 29.60 10.08
N CYS A 3 12.18 28.51 10.08
CA CYS A 3 13.57 28.53 10.59
C CYS A 3 14.50 29.46 9.78
N ALA A 4 14.15 29.79 8.54
CA ALA A 4 14.93 30.70 7.70
C ALA A 4 14.80 32.17 8.16
N GLN A 5 13.77 32.50 8.95
CA GLN A 5 13.60 33.83 9.52
C GLN A 5 14.60 34.11 10.65
N HIS A 6 15.21 33.07 11.23
CA HIS A 6 16.15 33.19 12.35
C HIS A 6 17.62 33.15 11.91
N GLY A 7 17.91 33.07 10.61
CA GLY A 7 19.28 33.06 10.09
C GLY A 7 19.40 32.34 8.75
N LYS A 8 20.64 32.27 8.23
CA LYS A 8 20.94 31.54 7.00
C LYS A 8 20.75 30.04 7.26
N ILE A 9 19.98 29.38 6.39
CA ILE A 9 19.90 27.92 6.37
C ILE A 9 21.11 27.40 5.60
N GLY A 10 21.98 26.62 6.26
CA GLY A 10 23.05 25.87 5.62
C GLY A 10 22.52 24.57 5.01
N TYR A 11 22.92 24.27 3.78
CA TYR A 11 22.71 22.96 3.18
C TYR A 11 23.91 22.07 3.49
N ILE A 12 23.66 20.90 4.08
CA ILE A 12 24.68 19.87 4.26
C ILE A 12 24.48 18.90 3.09
N ASP A 13 25.46 18.82 2.20
CA ASP A 13 25.45 17.92 1.04
C ASP A 13 25.81 16.48 1.43
N GLU A 14 25.15 15.98 2.47
CA GLU A 14 25.30 14.62 2.97
C GLU A 14 23.90 14.01 3.12
N ILE A 15 23.81 12.70 2.94
CA ILE A 15 22.55 11.97 3.14
C ILE A 15 22.30 11.87 4.66
N LEU A 16 21.64 12.88 5.23
CA LEU A 16 21.26 12.93 6.65
C LEU A 16 19.87 12.34 6.93
N GLY A 17 19.10 12.04 5.89
CA GLY A 17 17.74 11.50 5.99
C GLY A 17 17.72 10.01 6.28
N VAL A 18 17.56 9.62 7.54
CA VAL A 18 17.06 8.28 7.89
C VAL A 18 15.54 8.40 8.01
N TYR A 19 14.81 8.03 6.95
CA TYR A 19 13.36 7.91 7.04
C TYR A 19 13.03 6.84 8.08
N ARG A 20 12.54 7.25 9.25
CA ARG A 20 11.94 6.31 10.20
C ARG A 20 10.57 5.95 9.67
N ILE A 21 10.50 4.74 9.13
CA ILE A 21 9.26 4.10 8.80
C ILE A 21 8.95 3.25 10.01
N HIS A 22 7.95 3.70 10.76
CA HIS A 22 7.40 2.92 11.86
C HIS A 22 6.66 1.74 11.25
N SER A 23 6.44 0.65 11.99
CA SER A 23 5.83 -0.61 11.51
C SER A 23 4.38 -0.50 10.96
N GLY A 24 3.89 0.71 10.68
CA GLY A 24 2.67 1.01 9.92
C GLY A 24 2.90 2.06 8.81
N GLY A 25 4.14 2.27 8.38
CA GLY A 25 4.52 3.35 7.48
C GLY A 25 4.27 3.04 6.01
N LEU A 26 3.07 3.38 5.56
CA LEU A 26 2.83 3.90 4.21
C LEU A 26 1.93 5.14 4.24
N TRP A 27 1.06 5.25 5.26
CA TRP A 27 0.11 6.34 5.48
C TRP A 27 -0.08 6.58 6.98
N SER A 28 -0.48 7.79 7.35
CA SER A 28 -0.81 8.14 8.74
C SER A 28 -1.78 7.11 9.36
N ARG A 29 -1.70 6.85 10.67
CA ARG A 29 -2.75 6.10 11.39
C ARG A 29 -4.08 6.84 11.45
N LEU A 30 -4.06 8.11 11.08
CA LEU A 30 -5.23 8.97 11.06
C LEU A 30 -6.15 8.56 9.90
N ASP A 31 -7.45 8.55 10.17
CA ASP A 31 -8.43 8.45 9.11
C ASP A 31 -8.47 9.74 8.24
N ALA A 32 -9.22 9.68 7.14
CA ALA A 32 -9.34 10.80 6.21
C ALA A 32 -9.78 12.12 6.88
N ILE A 33 -10.70 12.06 7.85
CA ILE A 33 -11.22 13.24 8.57
C ILE A 33 -10.12 13.83 9.44
N GLN A 34 -9.50 13.01 10.29
CA GLN A 34 -8.44 13.44 11.20
C GLN A 34 -7.24 14.03 10.46
N LYS A 35 -6.88 13.44 9.32
CA LYS A 35 -5.78 13.93 8.48
C LYS A 35 -6.11 15.29 7.86
N LEU A 36 -7.32 15.47 7.35
CA LEU A 36 -7.75 16.75 6.77
C LEU A 36 -7.83 17.85 7.82
N GLU A 37 -8.38 17.55 9.00
CA GLU A 37 -8.38 18.47 10.15
C GLU A 37 -6.96 18.87 10.55
N GLY A 38 -6.05 17.90 10.65
CA GLY A 38 -4.64 18.16 10.95
C GLY A 38 -3.93 19.01 9.91
N LEU A 39 -4.19 18.78 8.62
CA LEU A 39 -3.65 19.59 7.53
C LEU A 39 -4.18 21.03 7.54
N ILE A 40 -5.48 21.21 7.76
CA ILE A 40 -6.11 22.53 7.89
C ILE A 40 -5.47 23.30 9.05
N ALA A 41 -5.42 22.68 10.24
CA ALA A 41 -4.83 23.28 11.43
C ALA A 41 -3.34 23.62 11.23
N PHE A 42 -2.59 22.74 10.55
CA PHE A 42 -1.20 22.99 10.20
C PHE A 42 -1.04 24.24 9.33
N TYR A 43 -1.79 24.32 8.22
CA TYR A 43 -1.67 25.45 7.30
C TYR A 43 -2.11 26.77 7.95
N GLU A 44 -3.18 26.76 8.74
CA GLU A 44 -3.64 27.94 9.48
C GLU A 44 -2.60 28.40 10.50
N THR A 45 -2.04 27.46 11.28
CA THR A 45 -0.99 27.76 12.26
C THR A 45 0.26 28.29 11.57
N MET A 46 0.70 27.65 10.48
CA MET A 46 1.86 28.09 9.72
C MET A 46 1.66 29.50 9.16
N ASN A 47 0.48 29.79 8.60
CA ASN A 47 0.18 31.11 8.03
C ASN A 47 0.17 32.20 9.10
N ALA A 48 -0.42 31.91 10.27
CA ALA A 48 -0.43 32.82 11.41
C ALA A 48 0.99 33.10 11.93
N ASN A 49 1.86 32.10 12.01
CA ASN A 49 3.26 32.27 12.41
C ASN A 49 4.13 32.98 11.34
N LEU A 50 3.61 33.15 10.13
CA LEU A 50 4.27 33.89 9.05
C LEU A 50 3.60 35.26 8.83
N ASP A 51 2.85 35.75 9.81
CA ASP A 51 2.13 37.02 9.79
C ASP A 51 1.25 37.18 8.55
N PHE A 52 0.68 36.07 8.05
CA PHE A 52 -0.17 36.01 6.86
C PHE A 52 0.48 36.52 5.57
N ARG A 53 1.83 36.63 5.52
CA ARG A 53 2.58 37.14 4.36
C ARG A 53 2.34 36.34 3.07
N PHE A 54 1.94 35.09 3.18
CA PHE A 54 1.67 34.18 2.05
C PHE A 54 0.19 33.74 2.00
N ASN A 55 -0.71 34.55 2.54
CA ASN A 55 -2.12 34.17 2.67
C ASN A 55 -2.79 33.89 1.32
N ASP A 56 -2.41 34.63 0.28
CA ASP A 56 -2.85 34.41 -1.10
C ASP A 56 -2.54 33.01 -1.63
N ILE A 57 -1.49 32.36 -1.12
CA ILE A 57 -1.13 30.97 -1.42
C ILE A 57 -1.81 29.99 -0.46
N VAL A 58 -1.83 30.30 0.84
CA VAL A 58 -2.31 29.37 1.87
C VAL A 58 -3.83 29.26 1.90
N GLU A 59 -4.56 30.36 1.72
CA GLU A 59 -6.02 30.40 1.82
C GLU A 59 -6.71 29.48 0.78
N PRO A 60 -6.31 29.46 -0.51
CA PRO A 60 -6.84 28.48 -1.47
C PRO A 60 -6.58 27.02 -1.07
N LEU A 61 -5.41 26.73 -0.48
CA LEU A 61 -5.07 25.39 -0.03
C LEU A 61 -5.97 24.95 1.14
N VAL A 62 -6.15 25.81 2.14
CA VAL A 62 -7.06 25.55 3.28
C VAL A 62 -8.50 25.38 2.81
N SER A 63 -8.96 26.28 1.94
CA SER A 63 -10.31 26.23 1.37
C SER A 63 -10.56 24.91 0.63
N ALA A 64 -9.60 24.44 -0.17
CA ALA A 64 -9.69 23.14 -0.84
C ALA A 64 -9.80 21.98 0.16
N ARG A 65 -9.00 21.97 1.23
CA ARG A 65 -9.07 20.91 2.26
C ARG A 65 -10.35 20.94 3.08
N ARG A 66 -10.90 22.13 3.35
CA ARG A 66 -12.21 22.26 4.01
C ARG A 66 -13.35 21.72 3.15
N LYS A 67 -13.32 21.96 1.83
CA LYS A 67 -14.28 21.37 0.89
C LYS A 67 -14.18 19.84 0.89
N GLU A 68 -12.97 19.31 0.79
CA GLU A 68 -12.71 17.87 0.85
C GLU A 68 -13.21 17.25 2.17
N LEU A 69 -12.93 17.90 3.30
CA LEU A 69 -13.40 17.48 4.62
C LEU A 69 -14.93 17.44 4.72
N ALA A 70 -15.62 18.44 4.16
CA ALA A 70 -17.07 18.47 4.11
C ALA A 70 -17.64 17.31 3.30
N VAL A 71 -17.05 16.99 2.14
CA VAL A 71 -17.44 15.84 1.31
C VAL A 71 -17.25 14.53 2.06
N VAL A 72 -16.07 14.32 2.66
CA VAL A 72 -15.78 13.09 3.43
C VAL A 72 -16.72 12.94 4.63
N ARG A 73 -17.04 14.02 5.35
CA ARG A 73 -18.00 13.99 6.45
C ARG A 73 -19.41 13.63 5.98
N ALA A 74 -19.91 14.31 4.95
CA ALA A 74 -21.23 14.02 4.38
C ALA A 74 -21.34 12.56 3.91
N LEU A 75 -20.27 12.02 3.34
CA LEU A 75 -20.19 10.63 2.92
C LEU A 75 -20.25 9.66 4.11
N VAL A 76 -19.46 9.91 5.15
CA VAL A 76 -19.44 9.08 6.37
C VAL A 76 -20.81 9.11 7.06
N GLU A 77 -21.42 10.28 7.18
CA GLU A 77 -22.77 10.45 7.74
C GLU A 77 -23.82 9.70 6.92
N THR A 78 -23.78 9.85 5.59
CA THR A 78 -24.70 9.15 4.67
C THR A 78 -24.54 7.64 4.78
N ALA A 79 -23.31 7.14 4.76
CA ALA A 79 -23.03 5.72 4.90
C ALA A 79 -23.51 5.17 6.25
N GLN A 80 -23.22 5.83 7.37
CA GLN A 80 -23.64 5.41 8.71
C GLN A 80 -25.17 5.45 8.90
N ARG A 81 -25.87 6.34 8.18
CA ARG A 81 -27.34 6.42 8.20
C ARG A 81 -28.00 5.28 7.42
N ILE A 82 -27.40 4.87 6.32
CA ILE A 82 -27.99 3.90 5.38
C ILE A 82 -27.61 2.46 5.73
N LEU A 83 -26.34 2.24 6.12
CA LEU A 83 -25.79 0.92 6.31
C LEU A 83 -26.17 0.34 7.69
N PRO A 84 -26.54 -0.95 7.78
CA PRO A 84 -26.79 -1.60 9.06
C PRO A 84 -25.54 -1.61 9.95
N ALA A 85 -25.73 -1.45 11.26
CA ALA A 85 -24.63 -1.53 12.21
C ALA A 85 -23.92 -2.90 12.14
N GLY A 86 -22.59 -2.91 12.13
CA GLY A 86 -21.80 -4.13 12.03
C GLY A 86 -21.58 -4.64 10.60
N ALA A 87 -22.20 -4.02 9.59
CA ALA A 87 -22.13 -4.51 8.24
C ALA A 87 -20.71 -4.46 7.66
N GLY A 88 -20.42 -5.42 6.79
CA GLY A 88 -19.21 -5.43 5.98
C GLY A 88 -19.32 -4.49 4.78
N VAL A 89 -18.39 -3.53 4.66
CA VAL A 89 -18.41 -2.48 3.63
C VAL A 89 -17.16 -2.54 2.78
N ILE A 90 -17.34 -2.74 1.49
CA ILE A 90 -16.30 -2.60 0.48
C ILE A 90 -16.36 -1.16 -0.03
N ILE A 91 -15.24 -0.44 0.01
CA ILE A 91 -15.14 0.96 -0.39
C ILE A 91 -14.31 1.07 -1.65
N MET A 92 -14.94 1.50 -2.73
CA MET A 92 -14.22 1.86 -3.94
C MET A 92 -13.36 3.10 -3.69
N SER A 93 -12.05 2.98 -3.89
CA SER A 93 -11.09 4.05 -3.61
C SER A 93 -9.80 3.92 -4.43
N LYS A 94 -9.20 5.05 -4.77
CA LYS A 94 -7.88 5.14 -5.37
C LYS A 94 -6.80 4.81 -4.34
N ALA A 95 -5.66 4.37 -4.86
CA ALA A 95 -4.47 3.93 -4.13
C ALA A 95 -3.95 4.90 -3.05
N HIS A 96 -4.12 6.21 -3.24
CA HIS A 96 -3.59 7.25 -2.34
C HIS A 96 -4.63 7.82 -1.38
N GLU A 97 -5.87 7.35 -1.43
CA GLU A 97 -6.95 7.89 -0.61
C GLU A 97 -6.96 7.19 0.75
N ASP A 98 -7.07 7.96 1.83
CA ASP A 98 -7.14 7.41 3.17
C ASP A 98 -8.48 6.67 3.40
N GLN A 99 -8.50 5.77 4.38
CA GLN A 99 -9.69 4.99 4.69
C GLN A 99 -10.78 5.89 5.30
N LEU A 100 -12.04 5.62 4.93
CA LEU A 100 -13.20 6.31 5.52
C LEU A 100 -13.48 5.77 6.92
N PRO A 101 -13.68 6.64 7.93
CA PRO A 101 -13.95 6.23 9.30
C PRO A 101 -15.42 5.78 9.49
N LEU A 102 -15.76 4.60 8.98
CA LEU A 102 -17.06 3.96 9.21
C LEU A 102 -17.04 3.17 10.53
N LYS A 103 -17.31 3.86 11.64
CA LYS A 103 -17.29 3.25 12.98
C LYS A 103 -18.22 2.06 13.07
N GLY A 104 -17.74 0.98 13.70
CA GLY A 104 -18.53 -0.24 13.92
C GLY A 104 -18.78 -1.08 12.67
N HIS A 105 -18.13 -0.78 11.54
CA HIS A 105 -18.23 -1.56 10.31
C HIS A 105 -16.90 -2.25 10.01
N GLN A 106 -16.95 -3.43 9.40
CA GLN A 106 -15.76 -4.06 8.84
C GLN A 106 -15.53 -3.51 7.44
N VAL A 107 -14.38 -2.88 7.20
CA VAL A 107 -14.14 -2.12 5.97
C VAL A 107 -13.01 -2.73 5.16
N TRP A 108 -13.26 -2.95 3.87
CA TRP A 108 -12.26 -3.32 2.88
C TRP A 108 -12.15 -2.24 1.80
N ALA A 109 -10.94 -2.01 1.30
CA ALA A 109 -10.74 -1.18 0.12
C ALA A 109 -10.89 -2.04 -1.15
N PHE A 110 -11.54 -1.47 -2.15
CA PHE A 110 -11.55 -1.97 -3.51
C PHE A 110 -11.00 -0.90 -4.46
N PRO A 111 -10.03 -1.23 -5.32
CA PRO A 111 -9.33 -2.50 -5.42
C PRO A 111 -8.56 -2.88 -4.15
N ASP A 112 -8.27 -4.17 -4.01
CA ASP A 112 -7.49 -4.66 -2.87
C ASP A 112 -6.13 -3.96 -2.85
N ARG A 113 -5.82 -3.34 -1.71
CA ARG A 113 -4.57 -2.63 -1.46
C ARG A 113 -3.49 -3.57 -0.91
N SER A 114 -3.83 -4.84 -0.69
CA SER A 114 -2.89 -5.84 -0.22
C SER A 114 -1.75 -5.99 -1.23
N PRO A 115 -0.49 -5.94 -0.78
CA PRO A 115 0.65 -6.21 -1.64
C PRO A 115 0.44 -7.55 -2.33
N LYS A 116 0.44 -7.57 -3.67
CA LYS A 116 0.43 -8.85 -4.39
C LYS A 116 1.71 -9.57 -4.03
N GLN A 117 1.55 -10.71 -3.38
CA GLN A 117 2.65 -11.58 -3.00
C GLN A 117 2.77 -12.69 -4.02
N THR A 118 3.92 -12.79 -4.68
CA THR A 118 4.22 -13.92 -5.56
C THR A 118 5.42 -14.67 -5.02
N GLN A 119 5.36 -16.00 -5.07
CA GLN A 119 6.48 -16.86 -4.75
C GLN A 119 6.94 -17.56 -6.02
N GLN A 120 8.24 -17.54 -6.28
CA GLN A 120 8.84 -18.18 -7.44
C GLN A 120 10.08 -18.97 -7.02
N HIS A 121 10.36 -20.04 -7.75
CA HIS A 121 11.67 -20.70 -7.69
C HIS A 121 12.73 -19.76 -8.27
N PHE A 122 13.89 -19.67 -7.61
CA PHE A 122 15.00 -18.84 -8.06
C PHE A 122 16.23 -19.67 -8.44
N ALA A 123 16.68 -20.56 -7.56
CA ALA A 123 17.85 -21.41 -7.78
C ALA A 123 17.80 -22.65 -6.88
N SER A 124 18.68 -23.62 -7.15
CA SER A 124 18.84 -24.83 -6.33
C SER A 124 20.30 -25.22 -6.24
N GLY A 125 20.68 -25.94 -5.18
CA GLY A 125 22.04 -26.45 -4.97
C GLY A 125 22.47 -26.36 -3.52
N ALA A 126 23.48 -27.14 -3.14
CA ALA A 126 24.06 -27.09 -1.80
C ALA A 126 24.79 -25.77 -1.55
N SER A 127 25.43 -25.21 -2.57
CA SER A 127 26.02 -23.88 -2.55
C SER A 127 26.03 -23.30 -3.96
N GLY A 128 26.05 -21.98 -4.09
CA GLY A 128 26.11 -21.36 -5.41
C GLY A 128 26.03 -19.84 -5.41
N SER A 129 26.00 -19.30 -6.62
CA SER A 129 25.85 -17.88 -6.91
C SER A 129 24.95 -17.68 -8.13
N ALA A 130 23.99 -16.77 -8.06
CA ALA A 130 23.08 -16.46 -9.16
C ALA A 130 22.69 -14.98 -9.17
N GLU A 131 22.57 -14.39 -10.36
CA GLU A 131 22.20 -12.98 -10.54
C GLU A 131 20.66 -12.83 -10.62
N ALA A 132 20.14 -11.79 -9.98
CA ALA A 132 18.77 -11.32 -10.10
C ALA A 132 18.77 -9.91 -10.73
N PRO A 133 18.63 -9.78 -12.06
CA PRO A 133 18.72 -8.50 -12.78
C PRO A 133 17.39 -7.70 -12.83
N TRP A 134 16.44 -7.99 -11.95
CA TRP A 134 15.05 -7.51 -12.02
C TRP A 134 14.57 -6.85 -10.72
N ILE A 135 15.49 -6.40 -9.87
CA ILE A 135 15.16 -5.76 -8.59
C ILE A 135 14.66 -4.34 -8.84
N GLY A 136 13.34 -4.12 -8.74
CA GLY A 136 12.71 -2.82 -8.93
C GLY A 136 12.38 -2.11 -7.61
N GLY A 137 12.40 -0.78 -7.62
CA GLY A 137 12.13 0.06 -6.43
C GLY A 137 10.69 0.09 -5.93
N ALA A 138 9.78 -0.65 -6.56
CA ALA A 138 8.37 -0.74 -6.16
C ALA A 138 8.02 -2.04 -5.41
N SER A 139 9.01 -2.93 -5.22
CA SER A 139 8.81 -4.25 -4.63
C SER A 139 9.90 -4.55 -3.60
N VAL A 140 9.56 -5.40 -2.64
CA VAL A 140 10.50 -6.00 -1.70
C VAL A 140 10.63 -7.48 -2.03
N TYR A 141 11.86 -7.98 -2.02
CA TYR A 141 12.17 -9.34 -2.43
C TYR A 141 12.83 -10.08 -1.28
N GLU A 142 12.21 -11.15 -0.80
CA GLU A 142 12.81 -12.02 0.21
C GLU A 142 13.27 -13.32 -0.43
N PHE A 143 14.58 -13.56 -0.44
CA PHE A 143 15.17 -14.81 -0.90
C PHE A 143 15.33 -15.74 0.29
N CYS A 144 14.66 -16.89 0.25
CA CYS A 144 14.66 -17.87 1.32
C CYS A 144 15.35 -19.14 0.84
N LEU A 145 16.40 -19.56 1.55
CA LEU A 145 17.08 -20.84 1.36
C LEU A 145 16.38 -21.90 2.23
N TYR A 146 15.86 -22.93 1.58
CA TYR A 146 15.27 -24.10 2.23
C TYR A 146 16.15 -25.33 2.04
N GLY A 147 16.18 -26.20 3.06
CA GLY A 147 16.85 -27.50 3.04
C GLY A 147 16.01 -28.58 3.71
N GLY A 148 16.63 -29.70 4.05
CA GLY A 148 15.94 -30.88 4.56
C GLY A 148 15.37 -31.78 3.45
N ALA A 149 14.99 -33.01 3.80
CA ALA A 149 14.55 -34.03 2.83
C ALA A 149 13.33 -33.60 2.01
N ALA A 150 12.43 -32.80 2.59
CA ALA A 150 11.24 -32.24 1.94
C ALA A 150 11.42 -30.81 1.42
N GLN A 151 12.60 -30.19 1.59
CA GLN A 151 12.92 -28.82 1.15
C GLN A 151 11.94 -27.75 1.67
N ASP A 152 11.50 -27.94 2.91
CA ASP A 152 10.54 -27.10 3.64
C ASP A 152 11.16 -26.45 4.88
N ASN A 153 12.35 -26.90 5.31
CA ASN A 153 13.06 -26.32 6.45
C ASN A 153 13.81 -25.05 6.03
N LEU A 154 13.37 -23.89 6.52
CA LEU A 154 14.01 -22.60 6.25
C LEU A 154 15.38 -22.52 6.95
N LEU A 155 16.46 -22.49 6.16
CA LEU A 155 17.83 -22.42 6.67
C LEU A 155 18.30 -20.97 6.89
N ALA A 156 17.99 -20.07 5.97
CA ALA A 156 18.34 -18.64 6.03
C ALA A 156 17.47 -17.82 5.05
N SER A 157 17.34 -16.51 5.26
CA SER A 157 16.75 -15.59 4.29
C SER A 157 17.50 -14.27 4.20
N VAL A 158 17.42 -13.62 3.04
CA VAL A 158 17.94 -12.27 2.81
C VAL A 158 16.89 -11.43 2.09
N THR A 159 16.67 -10.21 2.60
CA THR A 159 15.75 -9.25 1.98
C THR A 159 16.53 -8.26 1.12
N VAL A 160 16.08 -8.10 -0.13
CA VAL A 160 16.68 -7.23 -1.13
C VAL A 160 15.66 -6.19 -1.58
N ARG A 161 16.14 -4.96 -1.78
CA ARG A 161 15.37 -3.82 -2.29
C ARG A 161 16.27 -2.88 -3.09
N GLN A 162 15.67 -2.07 -3.95
CA GLN A 162 16.36 -0.97 -4.63
C GLN A 162 16.25 0.32 -3.79
N ASN A 163 17.33 1.09 -3.65
CA ASN A 163 17.36 2.40 -3.00
C ASN A 163 16.59 3.45 -3.83
N GLY A 164 15.30 3.26 -4.08
CA GLY A 164 14.50 4.16 -4.91
C GLY A 164 13.40 4.89 -4.15
N ILE A 165 12.86 4.27 -3.10
CA ILE A 165 11.79 4.84 -2.26
C ILE A 165 11.99 4.28 -0.85
N ALA A 166 11.91 5.16 0.16
CA ALA A 166 11.96 4.76 1.55
C ALA A 166 10.74 3.89 1.88
N PHE A 167 10.92 2.57 1.95
CA PHE A 167 10.01 1.64 2.62
C PHE A 167 10.82 0.74 3.56
N ASP A 168 10.34 0.70 4.82
CA ASP A 168 10.85 0.07 6.05
C ASP A 168 12.36 0.03 6.29
N SER A 169 12.81 0.27 7.53
CA SER A 169 14.15 -0.21 7.90
C SER A 169 14.18 -1.74 7.76
N PRO A 170 15.29 -2.32 7.28
CA PRO A 170 15.31 -3.75 7.01
C PRO A 170 15.07 -4.50 8.32
N PRO A 171 14.30 -5.60 8.32
CA PRO A 171 14.42 -6.57 9.39
C PRO A 171 15.89 -6.95 9.51
N PRO A 172 16.43 -7.12 10.73
CA PRO A 172 17.82 -7.56 10.88
C PRO A 172 18.01 -8.85 10.06
N GLU A 173 19.11 -8.92 9.30
CA GLU A 173 19.54 -10.18 8.68
C GLU A 173 19.48 -11.25 9.77
N ARG A 174 18.70 -12.32 9.54
CA ARG A 174 18.69 -13.42 10.48
C ARG A 174 20.08 -14.03 10.45
N GLU A 175 20.78 -13.96 11.58
CA GLU A 175 22.12 -14.51 11.72
C GLU A 175 22.17 -15.95 11.20
N PRO A 176 23.25 -16.34 10.52
CA PRO A 176 23.39 -17.69 9.99
C PRO A 176 23.11 -18.72 11.08
N SER A 177 22.36 -19.77 10.72
CA SER A 177 22.11 -20.88 11.65
C SER A 177 23.44 -21.49 12.13
N LYS A 178 23.45 -22.10 13.32
CA LYS A 178 24.65 -22.69 13.95
C LYS A 178 25.43 -23.69 13.06
N ASN A 179 24.83 -24.17 11.97
CA ASN A 179 25.43 -25.12 11.03
C ASN A 179 26.15 -24.46 9.84
N GLY A 180 26.34 -23.13 9.83
CA GLY A 180 27.07 -22.44 8.76
C GLY A 180 26.28 -22.23 7.46
N ALA A 181 24.97 -22.52 7.47
CA ALA A 181 24.10 -22.19 6.35
C ALA A 181 23.93 -20.67 6.22
N PHE A 182 24.03 -20.15 5.01
CA PHE A 182 23.86 -18.73 4.74
C PHE A 182 23.22 -18.47 3.38
N ILE A 183 22.61 -17.29 3.27
CA ILE A 183 22.24 -16.66 2.00
C ILE A 183 22.54 -15.16 2.12
N ARG A 184 23.18 -14.58 1.12
CA ARG A 184 23.60 -13.17 1.10
C ARG A 184 23.37 -12.56 -0.27
N ALA A 185 23.10 -11.26 -0.31
CA ALA A 185 22.88 -10.50 -1.54
C ALA A 185 23.89 -9.36 -1.65
N TRP A 186 24.46 -9.14 -2.83
CA TRP A 186 25.33 -7.99 -3.10
C TRP A 186 25.19 -7.48 -4.54
N PRO A 187 24.96 -6.18 -4.78
CA PRO A 187 24.70 -5.12 -3.78
C PRO A 187 23.38 -5.31 -3.03
N ASN A 188 23.36 -4.96 -1.74
CA ASN A 188 22.16 -4.89 -0.91
C ASN A 188 22.27 -3.75 0.12
N PRO A 189 21.45 -2.69 0.04
CA PRO A 189 20.43 -2.43 -0.98
C PRO A 189 21.03 -2.23 -2.38
N VAL A 190 20.24 -2.54 -3.41
CA VAL A 190 20.61 -2.31 -4.82
C VAL A 190 20.58 -0.80 -5.10
N PRO A 191 21.57 -0.22 -5.81
CA PRO A 191 21.59 1.21 -6.13
C PRO A 191 20.32 1.71 -6.83
N ALA A 192 19.95 2.96 -6.51
CA ALA A 192 18.83 3.67 -7.11
C ALA A 192 18.97 3.77 -8.64
N GLY A 193 17.86 3.64 -9.37
CA GLY A 193 17.84 3.87 -10.81
C GLY A 193 16.42 3.93 -11.37
N THR A 194 16.26 4.53 -12.54
CA THR A 194 14.98 4.53 -13.28
C THR A 194 14.66 3.18 -13.93
N LYS A 195 15.64 2.27 -13.97
CA LYS A 195 15.53 0.89 -14.44
C LYS A 195 15.66 -0.09 -13.27
N PRO A 196 15.11 -1.31 -13.39
CA PRO A 196 15.40 -2.37 -12.44
C PRO A 196 16.91 -2.54 -12.26
N GLY A 197 17.34 -2.63 -11.01
CA GLY A 197 18.72 -2.89 -10.65
C GLY A 197 19.00 -4.39 -10.56
N LYS A 198 20.27 -4.71 -10.30
CA LYS A 198 20.74 -6.09 -10.18
C LYS A 198 21.36 -6.37 -8.83
N THR A 199 21.18 -7.58 -8.34
CA THR A 199 21.91 -8.13 -7.18
C THR A 199 22.40 -9.53 -7.48
N THR A 200 23.47 -9.97 -6.82
CA THR A 200 23.94 -11.36 -6.86
C THR A 200 23.64 -12.02 -5.54
N ILE A 201 22.94 -13.15 -5.60
CA ILE A 201 22.61 -13.99 -4.45
C ILE A 201 23.65 -15.10 -4.33
N ASN A 202 24.31 -15.18 -3.19
CA ASN A 202 25.27 -16.23 -2.83
C ASN A 202 24.73 -17.05 -1.67
N TRP A 203 24.84 -18.37 -1.72
CA TRP A 203 24.29 -19.25 -0.68
C TRP A 203 25.12 -20.49 -0.40
N SER A 204 24.89 -21.07 0.77
CA SER A 204 25.33 -22.41 1.19
C SER A 204 24.36 -23.00 2.20
N THR A 205 24.06 -24.30 2.09
CA THR A 205 23.30 -25.07 3.09
C THR A 205 24.13 -25.43 4.33
N GLY A 206 25.45 -25.23 4.29
CA GLY A 206 26.37 -25.51 5.39
C GLY A 206 26.69 -26.99 5.61
N ASP A 207 25.72 -27.87 5.38
CA ASP A 207 25.83 -29.33 5.54
C ASP A 207 26.11 -30.10 4.23
N GLY A 208 26.17 -29.39 3.09
CA GLY A 208 26.39 -29.98 1.78
C GLY A 208 25.15 -30.67 1.18
N SER A 209 24.02 -30.68 1.89
CA SER A 209 22.76 -31.18 1.36
C SER A 209 22.20 -30.24 0.29
N LYS A 210 21.37 -30.76 -0.62
CA LYS A 210 20.74 -29.92 -1.65
C LYS A 210 19.72 -28.96 -1.02
N GLY A 211 19.88 -27.67 -1.28
CA GLY A 211 18.90 -26.65 -0.95
C GLY A 211 18.12 -26.12 -2.16
N VAL A 212 17.03 -25.42 -1.89
CA VAL A 212 16.24 -24.67 -2.88
C VAL A 212 16.07 -23.24 -2.40
N ILE A 213 16.28 -22.29 -3.30
CA ILE A 213 16.01 -20.88 -3.07
C ILE A 213 14.69 -20.52 -3.72
N ARG A 214 13.78 -19.98 -2.92
CA ARG A 214 12.55 -19.37 -3.40
C ARG A 214 12.64 -17.87 -3.14
N VAL A 215 12.14 -17.09 -4.09
CA VAL A 215 11.99 -15.64 -3.91
C VAL A 215 10.53 -15.31 -3.70
N LEU A 216 10.28 -14.50 -2.68
CA LEU A 216 8.99 -13.97 -2.32
C LEU A 216 8.98 -12.48 -2.67
N MET A 217 8.24 -12.10 -3.71
CA MET A 217 8.09 -10.71 -4.12
C MET A 217 6.84 -10.14 -3.47
N LYS A 218 6.99 -9.04 -2.74
CA LYS A 218 5.90 -8.21 -2.23
C LYS A 218 5.90 -6.90 -3.00
N SER A 219 4.97 -6.76 -3.94
CA SER A 219 4.78 -5.51 -4.69
C SER A 219 4.05 -4.49 -3.83
N HIS A 220 4.63 -3.30 -3.64
CA HIS A 220 3.97 -2.18 -2.96
C HIS A 220 3.15 -1.31 -3.94
N ARG A 221 3.20 -1.62 -5.25
CA ARG A 221 2.25 -1.04 -6.19
C ARG A 221 0.87 -1.64 -5.93
N ILE A 222 -0.05 -0.77 -5.54
CA ILE A 222 -1.49 -1.07 -5.58
C ILE A 222 -1.82 -1.36 -7.03
N GLN A 223 -2.11 -2.63 -7.32
CA GLN A 223 -2.42 -3.11 -8.66
C GLN A 223 -3.92 -2.99 -8.86
N TYR A 224 -4.31 -2.04 -9.71
CA TYR A 224 -5.68 -1.98 -10.21
C TYR A 224 -5.92 -3.22 -11.08
N PRO A 225 -7.13 -3.81 -11.04
CA PRO A 225 -7.51 -4.86 -11.96
C PRO A 225 -7.29 -4.39 -13.40
N PRO A 226 -6.63 -5.19 -14.25
CA PRO A 226 -6.30 -4.82 -15.62
C PRO A 226 -7.56 -4.75 -16.51
N ASP A 227 -8.60 -5.51 -16.17
CA ASP A 227 -9.87 -5.54 -16.88
C ASP A 227 -11.06 -5.77 -15.92
N GLY A 228 -12.27 -5.73 -16.48
CA GLY A 228 -13.50 -5.94 -15.71
C GLY A 228 -13.64 -7.35 -15.13
N GLY A 229 -13.05 -8.38 -15.75
CA GLY A 229 -13.11 -9.76 -15.27
C GLY A 229 -12.33 -9.93 -13.97
N GLU A 230 -11.07 -9.49 -13.93
CA GLU A 230 -10.28 -9.48 -12.70
C GLU A 230 -10.91 -8.58 -11.61
N ALA A 231 -11.56 -7.48 -12.01
CA ALA A 231 -12.24 -6.59 -11.07
C ALA A 231 -13.44 -7.28 -10.40
N ILE A 232 -14.21 -8.05 -11.16
CA ILE A 232 -15.33 -8.85 -10.67
C ILE A 232 -14.81 -9.94 -9.71
N GLU A 233 -13.80 -10.72 -10.11
CA GLU A 233 -13.23 -11.77 -9.26
C GLU A 233 -12.75 -11.22 -7.90
N GLN A 234 -12.08 -10.08 -7.92
CA GLN A 234 -11.61 -9.41 -6.71
C GLN A 234 -12.77 -8.91 -5.85
N LEU A 235 -13.81 -8.31 -6.46
CA LEU A 235 -15.01 -7.88 -5.74
C LEU A 235 -15.72 -9.07 -5.08
N GLU A 236 -15.93 -10.16 -5.81
CA GLU A 236 -16.58 -11.36 -5.29
C GLU A 236 -15.77 -12.05 -4.19
N THR A 237 -14.43 -11.97 -4.27
CA THR A 237 -13.55 -12.44 -3.19
C THR A 237 -13.74 -11.61 -1.91
N LEU A 238 -13.86 -10.29 -2.03
CA LEU A 238 -14.15 -9.42 -0.88
C LEU A 238 -15.58 -9.65 -0.34
N ARG A 239 -16.55 -9.89 -1.21
CA ARG A 239 -17.91 -10.28 -0.85
C ARG A 239 -17.91 -11.57 -0.01
N ALA A 240 -17.20 -12.60 -0.48
CA ALA A 240 -17.04 -13.87 0.22
C ALA A 240 -16.32 -13.75 1.58
N LYS A 241 -15.50 -12.72 1.77
CA LYS A 241 -14.86 -12.39 3.07
C LYS A 241 -15.80 -11.69 4.06
N GLY A 242 -17.04 -11.40 3.67
CA GLY A 242 -18.03 -10.70 4.49
C GLY A 242 -18.39 -9.31 3.99
N GLY A 243 -17.97 -8.91 2.78
CA GLY A 243 -18.41 -7.66 2.17
C GLY A 243 -19.88 -7.72 1.78
N GLU A 244 -20.73 -6.97 2.47
CA GLU A 244 -22.18 -6.95 2.27
C GLU A 244 -22.64 -5.78 1.41
N PHE A 245 -21.88 -4.68 1.39
CA PHE A 245 -22.22 -3.48 0.64
C PHE A 245 -20.99 -2.96 -0.12
N LEU A 246 -21.20 -2.48 -1.35
CA LEU A 246 -20.19 -1.74 -2.10
C LEU A 246 -20.56 -0.26 -2.10
N LEU A 247 -19.71 0.56 -1.47
CA LEU A 247 -19.81 2.01 -1.46
C LEU A 247 -18.85 2.60 -2.50
N ILE A 248 -19.41 3.35 -3.44
CA ILE A 248 -18.69 4.08 -4.48
C ILE A 248 -18.90 5.58 -4.24
N ARG A 249 -17.79 6.31 -4.07
CA ARG A 249 -17.87 7.77 -3.96
C ARG A 249 -18.31 8.40 -5.27
N ARG A 250 -19.02 9.52 -5.22
CA ARG A 250 -19.60 10.12 -6.42
C ARG A 250 -18.55 10.39 -7.50
N GLU A 251 -17.39 10.89 -7.11
CA GLU A 251 -16.26 11.19 -8.00
C GLU A 251 -15.61 9.95 -8.63
N LEU A 252 -15.93 8.74 -8.13
CA LEU A 252 -15.45 7.47 -8.64
C LEU A 252 -16.49 6.72 -9.47
N VAL A 253 -17.71 7.24 -9.62
CA VAL A 253 -18.73 6.61 -10.48
C VAL A 253 -18.28 6.62 -11.94
N SER A 254 -17.62 7.69 -12.42
CA SER A 254 -17.08 7.71 -13.78
C SER A 254 -15.98 6.66 -13.98
N TRP A 255 -15.26 6.31 -12.92
CA TRP A 255 -14.23 5.28 -12.97
C TRP A 255 -14.85 3.89 -13.19
N LEU A 256 -16.08 3.66 -12.71
CA LEU A 256 -16.82 2.44 -13.00
C LEU A 256 -17.20 2.31 -14.48
N GLU A 257 -17.44 3.45 -15.17
CA GLU A 257 -17.73 3.45 -16.62
C GLU A 257 -16.51 2.99 -17.45
N ASP A 258 -15.29 3.21 -16.96
CA ASP A 258 -14.07 2.69 -17.57
C ASP A 258 -13.99 1.15 -17.46
N TYR A 259 -14.61 0.57 -16.42
CA TYR A 259 -14.76 -0.88 -16.21
C TYR A 259 -16.15 -1.37 -16.59
N LYS A 260 -16.52 -1.22 -17.87
CA LYS A 260 -17.87 -1.59 -18.38
C LYS A 260 -18.36 -2.96 -17.90
N GLY A 261 -17.52 -3.99 -17.95
CA GLY A 261 -17.89 -5.33 -17.49
C GLY A 261 -18.22 -5.41 -16.00
N LEU A 262 -17.47 -4.68 -15.16
CA LEU A 262 -17.76 -4.59 -13.71
C LEU A 262 -19.09 -3.86 -13.47
N LYS A 263 -19.32 -2.75 -14.19
CA LYS A 263 -20.57 -2.00 -14.10
C LYS A 263 -21.77 -2.88 -14.47
N GLU A 264 -21.72 -3.55 -15.62
CA GLU A 264 -22.78 -4.42 -16.09
C GLU A 264 -23.05 -5.58 -15.12
N HIS A 265 -21.99 -6.15 -14.52
CA HIS A 265 -22.13 -7.16 -13.47
C HIS A 265 -22.84 -6.60 -12.24
N LEU A 266 -22.42 -5.44 -11.74
CA LEU A 266 -23.03 -4.79 -10.59
C LEU A 266 -24.50 -4.47 -10.82
N ASP A 267 -24.83 -3.82 -11.94
CA ASP A 267 -26.20 -3.39 -12.25
C ASP A 267 -27.13 -4.58 -12.51
N ARG A 268 -26.59 -5.70 -13.02
CA ARG A 268 -27.37 -6.92 -13.28
C ARG A 268 -27.57 -7.77 -12.03
N GLN A 269 -26.54 -7.92 -11.20
CA GLN A 269 -26.54 -8.86 -10.07
C GLN A 269 -26.95 -8.22 -8.75
N TYR A 270 -26.75 -6.92 -8.57
CA TYR A 270 -26.92 -6.29 -7.27
C TYR A 270 -27.86 -5.10 -7.33
N ARG A 271 -28.55 -4.85 -6.23
CA ARG A 271 -29.51 -3.75 -6.12
C ARG A 271 -28.80 -2.49 -5.63
N ILE A 272 -29.07 -1.37 -6.27
CA ILE A 272 -28.69 -0.05 -5.78
C ILE A 272 -29.67 0.36 -4.66
N ILE A 273 -29.13 0.67 -3.47
CA ILE A 273 -29.91 1.13 -2.31
C ILE A 273 -29.76 2.62 -2.04
N GLN A 274 -28.73 3.24 -2.62
CA GLN A 274 -28.50 4.69 -2.59
C GLN A 274 -27.79 5.11 -3.89
N ASP A 275 -28.23 6.21 -4.49
CA ASP A 275 -27.53 6.87 -5.58
C ASP A 275 -27.87 8.37 -5.55
N ASP A 276 -26.95 9.17 -5.03
CA ASP A 276 -27.10 10.62 -4.90
C ASP A 276 -25.82 11.36 -5.32
N GLU A 277 -25.73 12.64 -4.95
CA GLU A 277 -24.58 13.50 -5.24
C GLU A 277 -23.34 13.19 -4.38
N VAL A 278 -23.49 12.38 -3.34
CA VAL A 278 -22.42 12.02 -2.39
C VAL A 278 -21.85 10.64 -2.72
N CYS A 279 -22.71 9.65 -2.96
CA CYS A 279 -22.30 8.28 -3.20
C CYS A 279 -23.33 7.44 -3.94
N ARG A 280 -22.85 6.29 -4.43
CA ARG A 280 -23.65 5.16 -4.88
C ARG A 280 -23.35 3.94 -4.02
N ILE A 281 -24.39 3.25 -3.54
CA ILE A 281 -24.26 2.06 -2.69
C ILE A 281 -25.04 0.90 -3.31
N TYR A 282 -24.34 -0.22 -3.52
CA TYR A 282 -24.94 -1.50 -3.92
C TYR A 282 -25.07 -2.42 -2.70
N ASP A 283 -26.20 -3.11 -2.57
CA ASP A 283 -26.42 -4.22 -1.64
C ASP A 283 -25.97 -5.52 -2.30
N LEU A 284 -24.92 -6.13 -1.74
CA LEU A 284 -24.27 -7.34 -2.28
C LEU A 284 -24.81 -8.64 -1.65
N ARG A 285 -25.73 -8.55 -0.69
CA ARG A 285 -26.23 -9.71 0.09
C ARG A 285 -27.20 -10.57 -0.71
N GLY A 286 -27.87 -10.02 -1.71
CA GLY A 286 -28.80 -10.73 -2.58
C GLY A 286 -28.43 -10.54 -4.05
N THR A 287 -28.73 -11.55 -4.87
CA THR A 287 -28.75 -11.40 -6.33
C THR A 287 -30.11 -10.83 -6.76
N ASN A 288 -30.10 -9.81 -7.61
CA ASN A 288 -31.29 -9.20 -8.21
C ASN A 288 -32.03 -10.17 -9.14
#